data_AF-A0A1F3STB6-F1
#
_entry.id   AF-A0A1F3STB6-F1
#
_cell.length_a   1.000
_cell.length_b   1.000
_cell.length_c   1.000
_cell.angle_alpha   90.00
_cell.angle_beta   90.00
_cell.angle_gamma   90.00
#
_symmetry.space_group_name_H-M   'P 1'
#
loop_
_entity.id
_entity.type
_entity.pdbx_description
1 polymer ?
#
loop_
_entity_poly.entity_id
_entity_poly.type
_entity_poly.pdbx_seq_one_letter_code
_entity_poly.pdbx_strand_id
1 'polypeptide(L)'
;MGDNSTFFSLFLGLLPLLAFVIVDAFLSMKSALITTVVMAVIEAIWTYVTFKELDSVTMFTLVSVIVMTLISYKKQTPIFLKLQPAILSFVFATGLIISFAIDRPFILLMMQKYNTFAPEQMEEQIKALLREDWFRQILITNTWTMGVGLYLHAALTTVAAFKLGNWWWLALRGIGFYVLIFLSTIIARVLVV
;
A
#
# COMPACT_ATOMS: atom_id res chain seq x y z
N MET A 1 7.50 -26.59 -0.40
CA MET A 1 8.62 -25.65 -0.48
C MET A 1 8.03 -24.26 -0.28
N GLY A 2 8.21 -23.66 0.90
CA GLY A 2 7.75 -22.30 1.16
C GLY A 2 8.56 -21.37 0.27
N ASP A 3 7.89 -20.70 -0.65
CA ASP A 3 8.55 -19.97 -1.71
C ASP A 3 9.16 -18.69 -1.16
N ASN A 4 10.49 -18.69 -1.00
CA ASN A 4 11.27 -17.50 -0.66
C ASN A 4 11.02 -16.32 -1.65
N SER A 5 10.36 -16.56 -2.79
CA SER A 5 9.97 -15.53 -3.76
C SER A 5 9.00 -14.47 -3.21
N THR A 6 8.09 -14.83 -2.29
CA THR A 6 7.04 -13.89 -1.85
C THR A 6 7.59 -12.78 -0.96
N PHE A 7 8.46 -13.12 -0.01
CA PHE A 7 9.11 -12.13 0.85
C PHE A 7 10.05 -11.23 0.04
N PHE A 8 10.77 -11.81 -0.92
CA PHE A 8 11.66 -11.07 -1.80
C PHE A 8 10.89 -10.09 -2.70
N SER A 9 9.70 -10.47 -3.16
CA SER A 9 8.82 -9.62 -3.97
C SER A 9 8.29 -8.40 -3.22
N LEU A 10 7.91 -8.54 -1.95
CA LEU A 10 7.48 -7.41 -1.11
C LEU A 10 8.63 -6.44 -0.81
N PHE A 11 9.85 -6.97 -0.61
CA PHE A 11 11.04 -6.14 -0.40
C PHE A 11 11.45 -5.39 -1.68
N LEU A 12 11.27 -6.02 -2.85
CA LEU A 12 11.56 -5.41 -4.14
C LEU A 12 10.76 -4.13 -4.37
N GLY A 13 9.48 -4.09 -3.96
CA GLY A 13 8.63 -2.91 -4.01
C GLY A 13 9.09 -1.72 -3.16
N LEU A 14 10.05 -1.93 -2.27
CA LEU A 14 10.66 -0.87 -1.45
C LEU A 14 11.98 -0.36 -2.04
N LEU A 15 12.58 -1.04 -3.03
CA LEU A 15 13.91 -0.74 -3.55
C LEU A 15 14.07 0.70 -4.04
N PRO A 16 13.15 1.29 -4.83
CA PRO A 16 13.33 2.66 -5.32
C PRO A 16 13.41 3.68 -4.18
N LEU A 17 12.67 3.42 -3.11
CA LEU A 17 12.51 4.31 -1.96
C LEU A 17 13.64 4.13 -0.97
N LEU A 18 14.10 2.90 -0.79
CA LEU A 18 15.30 2.61 -0.02
C LEU A 18 16.51 3.27 -0.71
N ALA A 19 16.62 3.14 -2.04
CA ALA A 19 17.65 3.80 -2.81
C ALA A 19 17.56 5.33 -2.69
N PHE A 20 16.36 5.91 -2.71
CA PHE A 20 16.14 7.32 -2.41
C PHE A 20 16.75 7.72 -1.07
N VAL A 21 16.37 7.03 0.02
CA VAL A 21 16.82 7.38 1.38
C VAL A 21 18.33 7.24 1.54
N ILE A 22 18.91 6.18 0.97
CA ILE A 22 20.36 5.96 1.02
C ILE A 22 21.10 7.05 0.24
N VAL A 23 20.71 7.31 -1.01
CA VAL A 23 21.38 8.31 -1.84
C VAL A 23 21.22 9.71 -1.27
N ASP A 24 20.04 10.09 -0.75
CA ASP A 24 19.81 11.40 -0.14
C ASP A 24 20.61 11.58 1.16
N ALA A 25 20.96 10.49 1.85
CA ALA A 25 21.77 10.54 3.08
C ALA A 25 23.26 10.80 2.81
N PHE A 26 23.79 10.38 1.65
CA PHE A 26 25.23 10.46 1.35
C PHE A 26 25.58 11.40 0.19
N LEU A 27 24.62 11.70 -0.68
CA LEU A 27 24.81 12.50 -1.90
C LEU A 27 23.83 13.68 -1.89
N SER A 28 23.41 14.13 -3.08
CA SER A 28 22.48 15.24 -3.24
C SER A 28 21.06 14.76 -3.47
N MET A 29 20.08 15.58 -3.05
CA MET A 29 18.65 15.36 -3.33
C MET A 29 18.38 15.13 -4.83
N LYS A 30 19.05 15.86 -5.72
CA LYS A 30 18.88 15.66 -7.18
C LYS A 30 19.29 14.26 -7.61
N SER A 31 20.43 13.78 -7.11
CA SER A 31 20.90 12.42 -7.35
C SER A 31 19.89 11.40 -6.79
N ALA A 32 19.38 11.62 -5.57
CA ALA A 32 18.42 10.73 -4.95
C ALA A 32 17.12 10.60 -5.76
N LEU A 33 16.58 11.72 -6.24
CA LEU A 33 15.40 11.76 -7.09
C LEU A 33 15.62 11.00 -8.42
N ILE A 34 16.75 11.23 -9.09
CA ILE A 34 17.09 10.52 -10.33
C ILE A 34 17.22 9.01 -10.06
N THR A 35 17.95 8.62 -9.01
CA THR A 35 18.09 7.21 -8.62
C THR A 35 16.74 6.58 -8.32
N THR A 36 15.83 7.29 -7.67
CA THR A 36 14.46 6.79 -7.40
C THR A 36 13.74 6.40 -8.68
N VAL A 37 13.79 7.28 -9.70
CA VAL A 37 13.13 7.02 -10.99
C VAL A 37 13.79 5.86 -11.71
N VAL A 38 15.13 5.83 -11.77
CA VAL A 38 15.87 4.74 -12.40
C VAL A 38 15.54 3.41 -11.75
N MET A 39 15.53 3.34 -10.42
CA MET A 39 15.19 2.14 -9.67
C MET A 39 13.73 1.71 -9.88
N ALA A 40 12.79 2.65 -9.91
CA ALA A 40 11.38 2.34 -10.18
C ALA A 40 11.17 1.77 -11.60
N VAL A 41 11.89 2.30 -12.59
CA VAL A 41 11.87 1.76 -13.96
C VAL A 41 12.50 0.36 -14.00
N ILE A 42 13.63 0.15 -13.33
CA ILE A 42 14.27 -1.18 -13.24
C ILE A 42 13.33 -2.19 -12.60
N GLU A 43 12.69 -1.82 -11.49
CA GLU A 43 11.69 -2.65 -10.81
C GLU A 43 10.53 -3.00 -11.74
N ALA A 44 9.95 -2.02 -12.44
CA ALA A 44 8.86 -2.25 -13.38
C ALA A 44 9.27 -3.18 -14.54
N ILE A 45 10.46 -2.99 -15.12
CA ILE A 45 10.99 -3.87 -16.17
C ILE A 45 11.16 -5.29 -15.62
N TRP A 46 11.72 -5.44 -14.44
CA TRP A 46 11.93 -6.74 -13.81
C TRP A 46 10.60 -7.45 -13.52
N THR A 47 9.60 -6.72 -13.01
CA THR A 47 8.25 -7.23 -12.77
C THR A 47 7.62 -7.70 -14.08
N TYR A 48 7.70 -6.91 -15.16
CA TYR A 48 7.18 -7.31 -16.46
C TYR A 48 7.91 -8.54 -17.04
N VAL A 49 9.23 -8.61 -16.90
CA VAL A 49 10.00 -9.76 -17.43
C VAL A 49 9.68 -11.04 -16.66
N THR A 50 9.52 -10.95 -15.34
CA THR A 50 9.29 -12.08 -14.43
C THR A 50 7.85 -12.57 -14.46
N PHE A 51 6.88 -11.66 -14.31
CA PHE A 51 5.46 -12.00 -14.19
C PHE A 51 4.69 -11.90 -15.52
N LYS A 52 5.33 -11.39 -16.59
CA LYS A 52 4.73 -11.17 -17.92
C LYS A 52 3.51 -10.23 -17.94
N GLU A 53 3.25 -9.55 -16.84
CA GLU A 53 2.15 -8.63 -16.68
C GLU A 53 2.58 -7.46 -15.78
N LEU A 54 2.02 -6.28 -16.04
CA LEU A 54 2.05 -5.16 -15.12
C LEU A 54 0.63 -4.91 -14.67
N ASP A 55 0.34 -5.25 -13.41
CA ASP A 55 -0.96 -5.01 -12.85
C ASP A 55 -1.21 -3.50 -12.70
N SER A 56 -2.49 -3.13 -12.57
CA SER A 56 -2.91 -1.74 -12.51
C SER A 56 -2.32 -0.99 -11.30
N VAL A 57 -2.06 -1.67 -10.18
CA VAL A 57 -1.48 -1.07 -8.97
C VAL A 57 0.00 -0.78 -9.19
N THR A 58 0.75 -1.71 -9.80
CA THR A 58 2.15 -1.49 -10.18
C THR A 58 2.29 -0.32 -11.14
N MET A 59 1.47 -0.28 -12.20
CA MET A 59 1.45 0.83 -13.15
C MET A 59 1.12 2.17 -12.50
N PHE A 60 0.07 2.20 -11.66
CA PHE A 60 -0.31 3.39 -10.93
C PHE A 60 0.83 3.89 -10.04
N THR A 61 1.50 2.97 -9.33
CA THR A 61 2.61 3.29 -8.43
C THR A 61 3.80 3.86 -9.20
N LEU A 62 4.19 3.24 -10.31
CA LEU A 62 5.27 3.71 -11.18
C LEU A 62 4.99 5.13 -11.70
N VAL A 63 3.82 5.35 -12.28
CA VAL A 63 3.42 6.66 -12.81
C VAL A 63 3.41 7.70 -11.70
N SER A 64 2.86 7.35 -10.54
CA SER A 64 2.81 8.22 -9.37
C SER A 64 4.21 8.58 -8.87
N VAL A 65 5.16 7.63 -8.81
CA VAL A 65 6.56 7.89 -8.43
C VAL A 65 7.20 8.86 -9.42
N ILE A 66 7.06 8.62 -10.72
CA ILE A 66 7.64 9.46 -11.77
C ILE A 66 7.09 10.89 -11.66
N VAL A 67 5.76 11.05 -11.61
CA VAL A 67 5.11 12.36 -11.52
C VAL A 67 5.54 13.11 -10.25
N MET A 68 5.49 12.46 -9.09
CA MET A 68 5.87 13.10 -7.82
C MET A 68 7.35 13.45 -7.76
N THR A 69 8.21 12.63 -8.38
CA THR A 69 9.64 12.91 -8.49
C THR A 69 9.92 14.08 -9.41
N LEU A 70 9.24 14.17 -10.56
CA LEU A 70 9.36 15.30 -11.48
C LEU A 70 8.90 16.62 -10.83
N ILE A 71 7.81 16.59 -10.06
CA ILE A 71 7.35 17.76 -9.29
C ILE A 71 8.39 18.13 -8.23
N SER A 72 8.91 17.15 -7.48
CA SER A 72 9.97 17.33 -6.48
C SER A 72 11.22 17.97 -7.08
N TYR A 73 11.64 17.49 -8.25
CA TYR A 73 12.79 18.00 -8.99
C TYR A 73 12.58 19.45 -9.42
N LYS A 74 11.41 19.79 -9.99
CA LYS A 74 11.10 21.18 -10.39
C LYS A 74 11.00 22.13 -9.20
N LYS A 75 10.45 21.67 -8.08
CA LYS A 75 10.27 22.48 -6.86
C LYS A 75 11.48 22.47 -5.94
N GLN A 76 12.55 21.76 -6.30
CA GLN A 76 13.78 21.61 -5.51
C GLN A 76 13.48 21.18 -4.06
N THR A 77 12.53 20.25 -3.87
CA THR A 77 12.14 19.75 -2.55
C THR A 77 11.71 18.28 -2.65
N PRO A 78 12.11 17.40 -1.70
CA PRO A 78 11.75 15.98 -1.73
C PRO A 78 10.30 15.73 -1.26
N ILE A 79 9.60 16.77 -0.79
CA ILE A 79 8.30 16.65 -0.11
C ILE A 79 7.25 15.97 -0.98
N PHE A 80 7.19 16.26 -2.29
CA PHE A 80 6.14 15.67 -3.15
C PHE A 80 6.32 14.16 -3.33
N LEU A 81 7.56 13.69 -3.50
CA LEU A 81 7.88 12.26 -3.47
C LEU A 81 7.49 11.65 -2.11
N LYS A 82 7.79 12.34 -1.01
CA LYS A 82 7.46 11.87 0.34
C LYS A 82 5.96 11.82 0.64
N LEU A 83 5.16 12.69 0.03
CA LEU A 83 3.70 12.72 0.21
C LEU A 83 2.94 11.68 -0.59
N GLN A 84 3.59 11.04 -1.57
CA GLN A 84 2.99 9.97 -2.37
C GLN A 84 2.24 8.90 -1.53
N PRO A 85 2.85 8.25 -0.51
CA PRO A 85 2.14 7.25 0.31
C PRO A 85 0.99 7.84 1.12
N ALA A 86 1.10 9.10 1.54
CA ALA A 86 0.05 9.78 2.29
C ALA A 86 -1.19 10.02 1.42
N ILE A 87 -0.98 10.51 0.19
CA ILE A 87 -2.04 10.74 -0.79
C ILE A 87 -2.74 9.42 -1.12
N LEU A 88 -1.97 8.36 -1.38
CA LEU A 88 -2.53 7.04 -1.66
C LEU A 88 -3.38 6.52 -0.50
N SER A 89 -2.82 6.55 0.70
CA SER A 89 -3.52 6.07 1.90
C SER A 89 -4.80 6.87 2.16
N PHE A 90 -4.76 8.19 1.94
CA PHE A 90 -5.93 9.05 2.07
C PHE A 90 -7.02 8.70 1.05
N VAL A 91 -6.66 8.48 -0.23
CA VAL A 91 -7.62 8.10 -1.27
C VAL A 91 -8.25 6.74 -0.97
N PHE A 92 -7.45 5.73 -0.62
CA PHE A 92 -7.97 4.41 -0.26
C PHE A 92 -8.83 4.45 1.01
N ALA A 93 -8.39 5.17 2.05
CA ALA A 93 -9.16 5.38 3.27
C ALA A 93 -10.54 5.98 2.95
N THR A 94 -10.57 7.02 2.13
CA THR A 94 -11.81 7.69 1.71
C THR A 94 -12.72 6.74 0.96
N GLY A 95 -12.17 5.95 0.02
CA GLY A 95 -12.94 4.93 -0.70
C GLY A 95 -13.56 3.89 0.24
N LEU A 96 -12.79 3.38 1.21
CA LEU A 96 -13.29 2.42 2.20
C LEU A 96 -14.40 3.01 3.08
N ILE A 97 -14.19 4.21 3.63
CA ILE A 97 -15.17 4.87 4.50
C ILE A 97 -16.45 5.20 3.74
N ILE A 98 -16.35 5.74 2.51
CA ILE A 98 -17.52 5.99 1.66
C ILE A 98 -18.24 4.68 1.36
N SER A 99 -17.53 3.62 0.98
CA SER A 99 -18.13 2.31 0.68
C SER A 99 -18.92 1.75 1.86
N PHE A 100 -18.39 1.92 3.08
CA PHE A 100 -19.07 1.54 4.30
C PHE A 100 -20.30 2.42 4.55
N ALA A 101 -20.18 3.73 4.39
CA ALA A 101 -21.26 4.68 4.63
C ALA A 101 -22.47 4.55 3.68
N ILE A 102 -22.28 3.93 2.51
CA ILE A 102 -23.36 3.66 1.53
C ILE A 102 -23.84 2.19 1.56
N ASP A 103 -23.57 1.48 2.66
CA ASP A 103 -23.95 0.07 2.88
C ASP A 103 -23.40 -0.90 1.81
N ARG A 104 -22.25 -0.56 1.21
CA ARG A 104 -21.54 -1.39 0.23
C ARG A 104 -20.09 -1.63 0.65
N PRO A 105 -19.86 -2.32 1.77
CA PRO A 105 -18.53 -2.46 2.37
C PRO A 105 -17.56 -3.13 1.39
N PHE A 106 -16.56 -2.37 0.96
CA PHE A 106 -15.68 -2.74 -0.14
C PHE A 106 -14.99 -4.08 0.07
N ILE A 107 -14.46 -4.36 1.27
CA ILE A 107 -13.73 -5.61 1.54
C ILE A 107 -14.66 -6.83 1.40
N LEU A 108 -15.90 -6.74 1.89
CA LEU A 108 -16.90 -7.80 1.72
C LEU A 108 -17.20 -8.02 0.24
N LEU A 109 -17.45 -6.96 -0.53
CA LEU A 109 -17.74 -7.04 -1.96
C LEU A 109 -16.57 -7.64 -2.75
N MET A 110 -15.33 -7.30 -2.39
CA MET A 110 -14.14 -7.89 -3.00
C MET A 110 -14.07 -9.38 -2.69
N MET A 111 -14.26 -9.80 -1.44
CA MET A 111 -14.23 -11.22 -1.09
C MET A 111 -15.33 -12.02 -1.82
N GLN A 112 -16.52 -11.43 -1.98
CA GLN A 112 -17.62 -12.04 -2.74
C GLN A 112 -17.33 -12.12 -4.24
N LYS A 113 -16.71 -11.10 -4.82
CA LYS A 113 -16.41 -11.03 -6.26
C LYS A 113 -15.24 -11.92 -6.66
N TYR A 114 -14.20 -11.99 -5.83
CA TYR A 114 -12.95 -12.65 -6.20
C TYR A 114 -12.87 -14.13 -5.79
N ASN A 115 -13.81 -14.63 -4.99
CA ASN A 115 -13.84 -16.05 -4.63
C ASN A 115 -13.96 -16.99 -5.86
N THR A 116 -14.55 -16.51 -6.96
CA THR A 116 -14.72 -17.27 -8.21
C THR A 116 -13.42 -17.48 -8.99
N PHE A 117 -12.34 -16.77 -8.61
CA PHE A 117 -11.01 -16.96 -9.20
C PHE A 117 -10.11 -17.83 -8.31
N ALA A 118 -10.60 -18.26 -7.15
CA ALA A 118 -9.88 -19.20 -6.30
C ALA A 118 -9.93 -20.61 -6.91
N PRO A 119 -8.93 -21.47 -6.68
CA PRO A 119 -9.01 -22.88 -7.03
C PRO A 119 -10.29 -23.52 -6.42
N GLU A 120 -10.94 -24.45 -7.12
CA GLU A 120 -12.25 -25.02 -6.72
C GLU A 120 -12.31 -25.45 -5.23
N GLN A 121 -11.24 -26.08 -4.73
CA GLN A 121 -11.14 -26.53 -3.33
C GLN A 121 -11.16 -25.38 -2.31
N MET A 122 -10.66 -24.20 -2.69
CA MET A 122 -10.60 -22.99 -1.85
C MET A 122 -11.86 -22.15 -2.03
N GLU A 123 -12.45 -22.13 -3.23
CA GLU A 123 -13.70 -21.44 -3.53
C GLU A 123 -14.83 -21.90 -2.59
N GLU A 124 -15.04 -23.20 -2.45
CA GLU A 124 -16.10 -23.74 -1.59
C GLU A 124 -15.88 -23.41 -0.11
N GLN A 125 -14.62 -23.37 0.35
CA GLN A 125 -14.29 -22.95 1.72
C GLN A 125 -14.59 -21.46 1.95
N ILE A 126 -14.22 -20.60 0.99
CA ILE A 126 -14.51 -19.16 1.08
C ILE A 126 -16.02 -18.92 1.05
N LYS A 127 -16.76 -19.62 0.18
CA LYS A 127 -18.23 -19.55 0.13
C LYS A 127 -18.86 -20.00 1.46
N ALA A 128 -18.36 -21.08 2.06
CA ALA A 128 -18.83 -21.54 3.37
C ALA A 128 -18.61 -20.46 4.44
N LEU A 129 -17.41 -19.88 4.52
CA LEU A 129 -17.12 -18.77 5.45
C LEU A 129 -18.01 -17.54 5.20
N LEU A 130 -18.25 -17.19 3.93
CA LEU A 130 -19.12 -16.06 3.58
C LEU A 130 -20.59 -16.26 3.93
N ARG A 131 -21.04 -17.49 4.23
CA ARG A 131 -22.39 -17.75 4.75
C ARG A 131 -22.49 -17.50 6.26
N GLU A 132 -21.35 -17.51 6.97
CA GLU A 132 -21.31 -17.27 8.40
C GLU A 132 -21.46 -15.77 8.71
N ASP A 133 -22.44 -15.43 9.55
CA ASP A 133 -22.73 -14.03 9.87
C ASP A 133 -21.56 -13.33 10.58
N TRP A 134 -20.88 -14.02 11.50
CA TRP A 134 -19.72 -13.47 12.20
C TRP A 134 -18.59 -13.09 11.23
N PHE A 135 -18.35 -13.91 10.21
CA PHE A 135 -17.28 -13.65 9.24
C PHE A 135 -17.63 -12.47 8.34
N ARG A 136 -18.88 -12.39 7.87
CA ARG A 136 -19.37 -11.23 7.13
C ARG A 136 -19.24 -9.96 7.95
N GLN A 137 -19.65 -9.99 9.23
CA GLN A 137 -19.53 -8.83 10.12
C GLN A 137 -18.08 -8.40 10.33
N ILE A 138 -17.13 -9.33 10.41
CA ILE A 138 -15.69 -9.00 10.43
C ILE A 138 -15.29 -8.28 9.15
N LEU A 139 -15.68 -8.75 7.96
CA LEU A 139 -15.33 -8.08 6.69
C LEU A 139 -15.95 -6.68 6.56
N ILE A 140 -17.19 -6.52 7.03
CA ILE A 140 -17.89 -5.23 7.08
C ILE A 140 -17.16 -4.27 8.02
N THR A 141 -16.90 -4.72 9.25
CA THR A 141 -16.21 -3.92 10.28
C THR A 141 -14.79 -3.58 9.85
N ASN A 142 -14.09 -4.53 9.24
CA ASN A 142 -12.73 -4.32 8.75
C ASN A 142 -12.67 -3.27 7.63
N THR A 143 -13.75 -3.10 6.85
CA THR A 143 -13.78 -2.07 5.81
C THR A 143 -13.58 -0.67 6.42
N TRP A 144 -14.32 -0.33 7.48
CA TRP A 144 -14.19 1.01 8.07
C TRP A 144 -12.99 1.12 9.02
N THR A 145 -12.65 0.08 9.79
CA THR A 145 -11.47 0.14 10.69
C THR A 145 -10.19 0.29 9.88
N MET A 146 -10.08 -0.41 8.75
CA MET A 146 -8.95 -0.25 7.82
C MET A 146 -8.96 1.13 7.15
N GLY A 147 -10.13 1.68 6.85
CA GLY A 147 -10.27 3.08 6.42
C GLY A 147 -9.69 4.06 7.42
N VAL A 148 -10.04 3.92 8.71
CA VAL A 148 -9.47 4.73 9.80
C VAL A 148 -7.97 4.51 9.93
N GLY A 149 -7.50 3.26 9.88
CA GLY A 149 -6.08 2.92 9.92
C GLY A 149 -5.28 3.58 8.79
N LEU A 150 -5.84 3.62 7.58
CA LEU A 150 -5.23 4.28 6.44
C LEU A 150 -5.25 5.81 6.55
N TYR A 151 -6.26 6.42 7.16
CA TYR A 151 -6.22 7.86 7.49
C TYR A 151 -5.13 8.17 8.51
N LEU A 152 -4.99 7.36 9.56
CA LEU A 152 -3.90 7.49 10.52
C LEU A 152 -2.54 7.34 9.83
N HIS A 153 -2.40 6.36 8.93
CA HIS A 153 -1.20 6.19 8.13
C HIS A 153 -0.91 7.43 7.26
N ALA A 154 -1.93 7.98 6.59
CA ALA A 154 -1.80 9.18 5.78
C ALA A 154 -1.34 10.39 6.62
N ALA A 155 -1.91 10.57 7.81
CA ALA A 155 -1.53 11.63 8.73
C ALA A 155 -0.09 11.47 9.23
N LEU A 156 0.29 10.27 9.68
CA LEU A 156 1.64 9.98 10.18
C LEU A 156 2.70 10.13 9.09
N THR A 157 2.44 9.63 7.88
CA THR A 157 3.37 9.77 6.75
C THR A 157 3.46 11.21 6.25
N THR A 158 2.38 12.00 6.32
CA THR A 158 2.42 13.44 6.07
C THR A 158 3.30 14.15 7.09
N VAL A 159 3.08 13.89 8.39
CA VAL A 159 3.92 14.46 9.45
C VAL A 159 5.38 14.08 9.24
N ALA A 160 5.66 12.82 8.90
CA ALA A 160 7.00 12.36 8.62
C ALA A 160 7.63 13.03 7.41
N ALA A 161 6.85 13.29 6.35
CA ALA A 161 7.31 13.95 5.14
C ALA A 161 7.77 15.39 5.40
N PHE A 162 7.06 16.12 6.28
CA PHE A 162 7.34 17.53 6.58
C PHE A 162 8.30 17.75 7.75
N LYS A 163 8.24 16.90 8.78
CA LYS A 163 8.88 17.19 10.08
C LYS A 163 9.95 16.19 10.49
N LEU A 164 9.98 14.99 9.91
CA LEU A 164 10.90 13.93 10.33
C LEU A 164 11.96 13.65 9.26
N GLY A 165 13.01 12.94 9.66
CA GLY A 165 14.07 12.49 8.76
C GLY A 165 13.60 11.41 7.78
N ASN A 166 14.38 11.19 6.71
CA ASN A 166 14.09 10.21 5.66
C ASN A 166 13.90 8.79 6.19
N TRP A 167 14.68 8.39 7.20
CA TRP A 167 14.56 7.08 7.82
C TRP A 167 13.24 6.87 8.54
N TRP A 168 12.78 7.88 9.30
CA TRP A 168 11.47 7.85 9.95
C TRP A 168 10.33 7.83 8.93
N TRP A 169 10.47 8.62 7.86
CA TRP A 169 9.51 8.59 6.76
C TRP A 169 9.45 7.20 6.09
N LEU A 170 10.59 6.58 5.80
CA LEU A 170 10.65 5.24 5.21
C LEU A 170 10.07 4.18 6.13
N ALA A 171 10.40 4.23 7.43
CA ALA A 171 9.87 3.32 8.44
C ALA A 171 8.35 3.43 8.54
N LEU A 172 7.80 4.65 8.59
CA LEU A 172 6.35 4.86 8.65
C LEU A 172 5.66 4.44 7.36
N ARG A 173 6.22 4.76 6.19
CA ARG A 173 5.70 4.34 4.89
C ARG A 173 5.66 2.82 4.72
N GLY A 174 6.73 2.13 5.14
CA GLY A 174 6.87 0.69 4.98
C GLY A 174 6.25 -0.06 6.14
N ILE A 175 6.96 -0.12 7.26
CA ILE A 175 6.58 -0.88 8.45
C ILE A 175 5.28 -0.32 9.06
N GLY A 176 5.18 1.00 9.19
CA GLY A 176 4.02 1.66 9.78
C GLY A 176 2.70 1.34 9.05
N PHE A 177 2.73 1.25 7.71
CA PHE A 177 1.59 0.80 6.91
C PHE A 177 1.10 -0.58 7.35
N TYR A 178 1.98 -1.59 7.34
CA TYR A 178 1.60 -2.96 7.69
C TYR A 178 1.11 -3.09 9.13
N VAL A 179 1.75 -2.38 10.07
CA VAL A 179 1.32 -2.35 11.48
C VAL A 179 -0.10 -1.80 11.59
N LEU A 180 -0.43 -0.70 10.91
CA LEU A 180 -1.76 -0.10 10.99
C LEU A 180 -2.83 -0.98 10.32
N ILE A 181 -2.53 -1.62 9.20
CA ILE A 181 -3.46 -2.59 8.58
C ILE A 181 -3.72 -3.78 9.51
N PHE A 182 -2.67 -4.32 10.11
CA PHE A 182 -2.77 -5.42 11.06
C PHE A 182 -3.63 -5.04 12.28
N LEU A 183 -3.34 -3.90 12.91
CA LEU A 183 -4.12 -3.39 14.05
C LEU A 183 -5.59 -3.17 13.67
N SER A 184 -5.86 -2.62 12.49
CA SER A 184 -7.23 -2.40 12.01
C SER A 184 -8.03 -3.70 11.91
N THR A 185 -7.37 -4.79 11.48
CA THR A 185 -7.96 -6.12 11.39
C THR A 185 -8.21 -6.74 12.76
N ILE A 186 -7.27 -6.55 13.70
CA ILE A 186 -7.45 -7.00 15.09
C ILE A 186 -8.61 -6.26 15.76
N ILE A 187 -8.70 -4.93 15.58
CA ILE A 187 -9.79 -4.12 16.11
C ILE A 187 -11.13 -4.61 15.53
N ALA A 188 -11.20 -4.85 14.22
CA ALA A 188 -12.43 -5.38 13.60
C ALA A 188 -12.86 -6.72 14.21
N ARG A 189 -11.92 -7.61 14.48
CA ARG A 189 -12.20 -8.89 15.13
C ARG A 189 -12.74 -8.71 16.55
N VAL A 190 -12.12 -7.82 17.34
CA VAL A 190 -12.54 -7.55 18.74
C VAL A 190 -13.91 -6.89 18.82
N LEU A 191 -14.30 -6.08 17.83
CA LEU A 191 -15.60 -5.42 17.82
C LEU A 191 -16.78 -6.33 17.42
N VAL A 192 -16.50 -7.48 16.80
CA VAL A 192 -17.51 -8.43 16.33
C VAL A 192 -17.71 -9.61 17.29
N VAL A 193 -16.67 -9.96 18.07
CA VAL A 193 -16.72 -11.00 19.12
C VAL A 193 -17.29 -10.43 20.40
#